data_AF-A0A9X4QN87-F1
#
_entry.id   AF-A0A9X4QN87-F1
#
_cell.length_a   1.000
_cell.length_b   1.000
_cell.length_c   1.000
_cell.angle_alpha   90.00
_cell.angle_beta   90.00
_cell.angle_gamma   90.00
#
_symmetry.space_group_name_H-M   'P 1'
#
loop_
_entity.id
_entity.type
_entity.pdbx_description
1 polymer ?
#
loop_
_entity_poly.entity_id
_entity_poly.type
_entity_poly.pdbx_seq_one_letter_code
_entity_poly.pdbx_strand_id
1 'polypeptide(L)'
;MWKKSLGLGLTAVLAIGTAACGNSSNNGGASSSAPASSASSSSPAASSAAPSKAASGDKAVITYWTDDRHDQEYIKSLIEKFNAENSDNIEVELTVLSENYNQSVDIAFSSNKAPDVLRLKSANTETFVKKRLFGADR
;
A
#
# COMPACT_ATOMS: atom_id res chain seq x y z
N MET A 1 -10.58 31.90 41.55
CA MET A 1 -11.97 31.67 42.03
C MET A 1 -12.84 32.84 41.59
N TRP A 2 -13.68 32.69 40.56
CA TRP A 2 -14.92 33.48 40.44
C TRP A 2 -15.93 32.66 39.66
N LYS A 3 -17.12 32.57 40.23
CA LYS A 3 -18.21 31.66 39.89
C LYS A 3 -19.28 32.34 39.03
N LYS A 4 -19.82 31.54 38.11
CA LYS A 4 -21.26 31.33 37.76
C LYS A 4 -22.04 32.43 37.03
N SER A 5 -22.75 31.95 35.99
CA SER A 5 -24.20 32.09 35.69
C SER A 5 -24.41 32.50 34.21
N LEU A 6 -25.45 32.12 33.46
CA LEU A 6 -26.57 31.18 33.54
C LEU A 6 -27.41 31.46 32.27
N GLY A 7 -28.06 30.46 31.67
CA GLY A 7 -29.12 30.67 30.65
C GLY A 7 -28.97 29.69 29.47
N LEU A 8 -29.59 28.51 29.42
CA LEU A 8 -31.02 28.12 29.51
C LEU A 8 -31.80 28.34 28.20
N GLY A 9 -32.25 27.22 27.62
CA GLY A 9 -33.37 27.12 26.67
C GLY A 9 -32.98 26.44 25.36
N LEU A 10 -33.75 25.55 24.75
CA LEU A 10 -35.00 24.87 25.10
C LEU A 10 -35.15 23.70 24.10
N THR A 11 -35.60 22.57 24.62
CA THR A 11 -35.84 21.25 24.02
C THR A 11 -36.67 21.22 22.74
N ALA A 12 -36.36 20.29 21.81
CA ALA A 12 -37.37 19.57 21.02
C ALA A 12 -36.86 18.15 20.65
N VAL A 13 -37.36 17.17 21.37
CA VAL A 13 -37.19 15.72 21.14
C VAL A 13 -38.21 15.29 20.09
N LEU A 14 -37.76 14.61 19.03
CA LEU A 14 -38.62 13.78 18.17
C LEU A 14 -38.03 12.37 18.12
N ALA A 15 -38.76 11.42 18.69
CA ALA A 15 -38.51 9.99 18.65
C ALA A 15 -39.58 9.29 17.79
N ILE A 16 -39.38 7.97 17.57
CA ILE A 16 -40.24 6.91 16.94
C ILE A 16 -39.76 6.56 15.52
N GLY A 17 -39.45 5.30 15.12
CA GLY A 17 -39.48 3.96 15.73
C GLY A 17 -38.85 2.93 14.74
N THR A 18 -38.04 1.96 15.20
CA THR A 18 -38.28 0.50 15.32
C THR A 18 -38.63 -0.34 14.07
N ALA A 19 -37.69 -1.20 13.64
CA ALA A 19 -37.91 -2.59 13.18
C ALA A 19 -36.56 -3.33 13.30
N ALA A 20 -36.31 -4.25 14.23
CA ALA A 20 -36.91 -5.57 14.47
C ALA A 20 -36.48 -6.65 13.46
N CYS A 21 -35.34 -7.30 13.75
CA CYS A 21 -35.02 -8.71 13.48
C CYS A 21 -33.77 -9.01 14.33
N GLY A 22 -33.72 -9.86 15.34
CA GLY A 22 -34.46 -11.09 15.58
C GLY A 22 -33.45 -12.24 15.70
N ASN A 23 -32.62 -12.27 16.76
CA ASN A 23 -31.96 -13.51 17.18
C ASN A 23 -31.91 -13.57 18.71
N SER A 24 -32.69 -14.51 19.23
CA SER A 24 -32.89 -14.78 20.65
C SER A 24 -31.65 -15.46 21.24
N SER A 25 -31.05 -14.88 22.28
CA SER A 25 -30.21 -15.62 23.23
C SER A 25 -30.27 -14.97 24.61
N ASN A 26 -30.31 -15.85 25.59
CA ASN A 26 -30.88 -15.74 26.92
C ASN A 26 -29.93 -15.09 27.95
N ASN A 27 -30.53 -14.28 28.84
CA ASN A 27 -30.10 -13.82 30.18
C ASN A 27 -28.77 -13.07 30.39
N GLY A 28 -28.92 -11.78 30.73
CA GLY A 28 -28.75 -11.34 32.11
C GLY A 28 -27.40 -10.73 32.51
N GLY A 29 -27.39 -9.40 32.75
CA GLY A 29 -26.57 -8.82 33.83
C GLY A 29 -25.53 -7.76 33.44
N ALA A 30 -25.98 -6.50 33.44
CA ALA A 30 -25.33 -5.32 34.02
C ALA A 30 -23.90 -4.87 33.61
N SER A 31 -23.91 -3.66 33.02
CA SER A 31 -23.11 -2.47 33.38
C SER A 31 -21.77 -2.20 32.68
N SER A 32 -21.81 -1.09 31.91
CA SER A 32 -20.82 0.01 31.81
C SER A 32 -19.39 -0.30 31.37
N SER A 33 -18.97 0.26 30.22
CA SER A 33 -18.07 1.46 30.16
C SER A 33 -17.56 1.76 28.74
N ALA A 34 -17.78 3.01 28.30
CA ALA A 34 -16.91 3.89 27.50
C ALA A 34 -16.42 3.49 26.07
N PRO A 35 -16.07 4.48 25.22
CA PRO A 35 -16.16 4.40 23.76
C PRO A 35 -14.80 4.11 23.09
N ALA A 36 -14.83 3.73 21.80
CA ALA A 36 -13.65 3.83 20.95
C ALA A 36 -14.03 4.27 19.53
N SER A 37 -13.35 5.34 19.13
CA SER A 37 -13.40 6.05 17.87
C SER A 37 -12.81 5.29 16.68
N SER A 38 -13.04 5.90 15.51
CA SER A 38 -12.12 6.00 14.38
C SER A 38 -12.27 5.01 13.23
N ALA A 39 -13.05 5.48 12.25
CA ALA A 39 -12.68 5.64 10.84
C ALA A 39 -11.32 5.10 10.39
N SER A 40 -11.35 4.33 9.29
CA SER A 40 -10.43 4.31 8.13
C SER A 40 -10.74 3.04 7.33
N SER A 41 -10.65 2.95 6.01
CA SER A 41 -10.08 3.80 4.97
C SER A 41 -10.43 3.17 3.62
N SER A 42 -10.78 4.01 2.66
CA SER A 42 -11.02 3.66 1.26
C SER A 42 -9.72 3.72 0.43
N SER A 43 -9.31 2.56 -0.15
CA SER A 43 -8.66 2.30 -1.47
C SER A 43 -7.37 3.07 -1.89
N PRO A 44 -6.59 2.65 -2.93
CA PRO A 44 -6.97 1.76 -4.05
C PRO A 44 -5.97 0.67 -4.54
N ALA A 45 -6.59 -0.30 -5.21
CA ALA A 45 -6.21 -0.99 -6.46
C ALA A 45 -4.78 -1.57 -6.63
N ALA A 46 -4.71 -2.90 -6.48
CA ALA A 46 -3.68 -3.74 -7.07
C ALA A 46 -3.73 -3.66 -8.61
N SER A 47 -2.59 -3.39 -9.24
CA SER A 47 -2.44 -3.42 -10.70
C SER A 47 -2.26 -4.85 -11.19
N SER A 48 -2.89 -5.15 -12.33
CA SER A 48 -2.94 -6.43 -13.04
C SER A 48 -1.59 -7.14 -13.16
N ALA A 49 -1.52 -8.37 -12.63
CA ALA A 49 -0.58 -9.38 -13.08
C ALA A 49 -1.04 -9.93 -14.43
N ALA A 50 -0.19 -9.86 -15.46
CA ALA A 50 -0.39 -10.54 -16.74
C ALA A 50 -0.15 -12.06 -16.57
N PRO A 51 -0.76 -12.93 -17.40
CA PRO A 51 -0.66 -14.37 -17.22
C PRO A 51 0.72 -14.87 -17.69
N SER A 52 1.53 -15.36 -16.76
CA SER A 52 2.82 -15.99 -17.04
C SER A 52 2.61 -17.43 -17.53
N LYS A 53 3.16 -17.75 -18.71
CA LYS A 53 3.17 -19.11 -19.28
C LYS A 53 4.13 -19.98 -18.45
N ALA A 54 3.58 -21.00 -17.80
CA ALA A 54 4.34 -21.91 -16.95
C ALA A 54 5.35 -22.73 -17.78
N ALA A 55 6.63 -22.37 -17.69
CA ALA A 55 7.74 -23.23 -18.08
C ALA A 55 8.26 -23.92 -16.81
N SER A 56 8.35 -25.25 -16.89
CA SER A 56 8.69 -26.13 -15.76
C SER A 56 10.19 -26.06 -15.45
N GLY A 57 10.53 -25.15 -14.55
CA GLY A 57 11.84 -24.93 -13.93
C GLY A 57 11.72 -23.73 -13.00
N ASP A 58 12.49 -23.66 -11.91
CA ASP A 58 12.45 -22.50 -11.00
C ASP A 58 12.69 -21.22 -11.82
N LYS A 59 11.66 -20.39 -11.90
CA LYS A 59 11.64 -19.17 -12.70
C LYS A 59 12.40 -18.09 -11.94
N ALA A 60 13.43 -17.52 -12.58
CA ALA A 60 14.16 -16.40 -12.01
C ALA A 60 13.32 -15.12 -12.20
N VAL A 61 12.77 -14.59 -11.11
CA VAL A 61 12.00 -13.35 -11.13
C VAL A 61 12.93 -12.19 -10.82
N ILE A 62 13.01 -11.23 -11.74
CA ILE A 62 13.75 -9.98 -11.59
C ILE A 62 12.75 -8.85 -11.36
N THR A 63 12.85 -8.18 -10.23
CA THR A 63 11.99 -7.07 -9.85
C THR A 63 12.62 -5.74 -10.28
N TYR A 64 11.88 -4.93 -11.05
CA TYR A 64 12.33 -3.64 -11.53
C TYR A 64 11.40 -2.53 -11.05
N TRP A 65 11.95 -1.56 -10.32
CA TRP A 65 11.20 -0.42 -9.81
C TRP A 65 11.59 0.89 -10.49
N THR A 66 10.58 1.63 -10.94
CA THR A 66 10.74 2.95 -11.56
C THR A 66 9.72 3.95 -11.04
N ASP A 67 10.02 5.24 -11.13
CA ASP A 67 9.08 6.35 -10.92
C ASP A 67 8.67 7.02 -12.25
N ASP A 68 9.17 6.51 -13.39
CA ASP A 68 8.92 7.04 -14.74
C ASP A 68 7.52 6.69 -15.25
N ARG A 69 6.49 7.32 -14.66
CA ARG A 69 5.09 7.17 -15.10
C ARG A 69 4.85 7.57 -16.56
N HIS A 70 5.67 8.49 -17.08
CA HIS A 70 5.52 9.05 -18.42
C HIS A 70 5.91 8.05 -19.51
N ASP A 71 6.86 7.15 -19.21
CA ASP A 71 7.38 6.14 -20.15
C ASP A 71 6.91 4.72 -19.79
N GLN A 72 5.95 4.60 -18.87
CA GLN A 72 5.50 3.32 -18.33
C GLN A 72 5.01 2.37 -19.43
N GLU A 73 4.18 2.85 -20.37
CA GLU A 73 3.64 2.01 -21.45
C GLU A 73 4.76 1.43 -22.32
N TYR A 74 5.75 2.25 -22.63
CA TYR A 74 6.92 1.85 -23.41
C TYR A 74 7.75 0.80 -22.66
N ILE A 75 8.07 1.06 -21.39
CA ILE A 75 8.83 0.13 -20.55
C ILE A 75 8.09 -1.21 -20.37
N LYS A 76 6.77 -1.17 -20.15
CA LYS A 76 5.93 -2.37 -20.07
C LYS A 76 6.00 -3.19 -21.35
N SER A 77 5.84 -2.56 -22.51
CA SER A 77 5.91 -3.26 -23.79
C SER A 77 7.25 -3.95 -24.02
N LEU A 78 8.36 -3.33 -23.59
CA LEU A 78 9.69 -3.93 -23.67
C LEU A 78 9.84 -5.12 -22.72
N ILE A 79 9.29 -5.03 -21.51
CA ILE A 79 9.31 -6.11 -20.53
C ILE A 79 8.45 -7.28 -20.98
N GLU A 80 7.26 -7.01 -21.53
CA GLU A 80 6.41 -8.05 -22.11
C GLU A 80 7.10 -8.76 -23.27
N LYS A 81 7.75 -7.99 -24.16
CA LYS A 81 8.55 -8.56 -25.24
C LYS A 81 9.71 -9.40 -24.71
N PHE A 82 10.43 -8.92 -23.71
CA PHE A 82 11.51 -9.67 -23.07
C PHE A 82 10.99 -10.97 -22.46
N ASN A 83 9.92 -10.93 -21.67
CA ASN A 83 9.34 -12.11 -21.02
C ASN A 83 8.80 -13.13 -22.05
N ALA A 84 8.38 -12.67 -23.23
CA ALA A 84 7.89 -13.53 -24.30
C ALA A 84 9.01 -14.18 -25.14
N GLU A 85 10.10 -13.44 -25.40
CA GLU A 85 11.22 -13.90 -26.23
C GLU A 85 12.34 -14.57 -25.42
N ASN A 86 12.40 -14.35 -24.10
CA ASN A 86 13.44 -14.91 -23.25
C ASN A 86 13.33 -16.44 -23.17
N SER A 87 14.46 -17.11 -23.38
CA SER A 87 14.58 -18.58 -23.30
C SER A 87 15.27 -19.05 -22.02
N ASP A 88 15.70 -18.12 -21.18
CA ASP A 88 16.47 -18.37 -19.96
C ASP A 88 15.59 -18.55 -18.70
N ASN A 89 14.27 -18.71 -18.89
CA ASN A 89 13.28 -18.84 -17.81
C ASN A 89 13.30 -17.65 -16.83
N ILE A 90 13.56 -16.44 -17.34
CA ILE A 90 13.57 -15.19 -16.58
C ILE A 90 12.23 -14.47 -16.77
N GLU A 91 11.67 -13.94 -15.69
CA GLU A 91 10.52 -13.03 -15.73
C GLU A 91 10.85 -11.72 -15.06
N VAL A 92 10.65 -10.62 -15.77
CA VAL A 92 10.82 -9.27 -15.23
C VAL A 92 9.46 -8.73 -14.76
N GLU A 93 9.37 -8.33 -13.50
CA GLU A 93 8.20 -7.68 -12.91
C GLU A 93 8.45 -6.18 -12.75
N LEU A 94 7.60 -5.35 -13.39
CA LEU A 94 7.68 -3.89 -13.29
C LEU A 94 6.80 -3.35 -12.17
N THR A 95 7.38 -2.58 -11.25
CA THR A 95 6.66 -1.76 -10.28
C THR A 95 6.89 -0.28 -10.57
N VAL A 96 5.80 0.49 -10.73
CA VAL A 96 5.88 1.95 -10.92
C VAL A 96 5.39 2.67 -9.66
N LEU A 97 6.27 3.45 -9.03
CA LEU A 97 5.99 4.21 -7.81
C LEU A 97 6.15 5.71 -8.10
N SER A 98 5.06 6.42 -8.37
CA SER A 98 5.11 7.82 -8.82
C SER A 98 5.34 8.85 -7.71
N GLU A 99 4.94 8.58 -6.48
CA GLU A 99 4.92 9.58 -5.40
C GLU A 99 5.89 9.23 -4.26
N ASN A 100 5.97 7.95 -3.90
CA ASN A 100 6.73 7.50 -2.73
C ASN A 100 8.02 6.76 -3.08
N TYR A 101 8.51 6.85 -4.32
CA TYR A 101 9.66 6.05 -4.81
C TYR A 101 10.83 5.99 -3.82
N ASN A 102 11.38 7.13 -3.44
CA ASN A 102 12.55 7.18 -2.55
C ASN A 102 12.26 6.59 -1.15
N GLN A 103 11.05 6.77 -0.63
CA GLN A 103 10.63 6.21 0.66
C GLN A 103 10.46 4.70 0.58
N SER A 104 9.80 4.21 -0.48
CA SER A 104 9.63 2.79 -0.75
C SER A 104 10.98 2.10 -0.90
N VAL A 105 11.93 2.70 -1.62
CA VAL A 105 13.29 2.18 -1.77
C VAL A 105 14.00 2.09 -0.42
N ASP A 106 13.90 3.13 0.42
CA ASP A 106 14.52 3.16 1.75
C ASP A 106 13.99 2.05 2.68
N ILE A 107 12.67 1.87 2.70
CA ILE A 107 12.00 0.82 3.48
C ILE A 107 12.36 -0.56 2.95
N ALA A 108 12.38 -0.73 1.63
CA ALA A 108 12.70 -1.99 0.98
C ALA A 108 14.14 -2.43 1.30
N PHE A 109 15.10 -1.50 1.24
CA PHE A 109 16.48 -1.80 1.64
C PHE A 109 16.64 -2.06 3.14
N SER A 110 15.94 -1.32 4.00
CA SER A 110 15.99 -1.54 5.44
C SER A 110 15.37 -2.87 5.88
N SER A 111 14.44 -3.40 5.07
CA SER A 111 13.76 -4.68 5.30
C SER A 111 14.35 -5.85 4.52
N ASN A 112 15.46 -5.64 3.80
CA ASN A 112 16.09 -6.63 2.93
C ASN A 112 15.15 -7.20 1.84
N LYS A 113 14.24 -6.35 1.35
CA LYS A 113 13.25 -6.61 0.29
C LYS A 113 13.39 -5.63 -0.87
N ALA A 114 14.59 -5.11 -1.08
CA ALA A 114 14.86 -4.19 -2.18
C ALA A 114 14.70 -4.92 -3.52
N PRO A 115 14.26 -4.21 -4.58
CA PRO A 115 14.19 -4.80 -5.90
C PRO A 115 15.59 -5.03 -6.47
N ASP A 116 15.67 -5.91 -7.46
CA ASP A 116 16.91 -6.22 -8.17
C ASP A 116 17.42 -5.04 -8.99
N VAL A 117 16.49 -4.30 -9.61
CA VAL A 117 16.80 -3.15 -10.46
C VAL A 117 16.06 -1.91 -9.98
N LEU A 118 16.81 -0.81 -9.82
CA LEU A 118 16.28 0.50 -9.45
C LEU A 118 16.56 1.53 -10.53
N ARG A 119 15.53 2.28 -10.89
CA ARG A 119 15.68 3.50 -11.67
C ARG A 119 16.34 4.61 -10.85
N LEU A 120 17.57 4.97 -11.25
CA LEU A 120 18.28 6.13 -10.70
C LEU A 120 18.00 7.38 -11.53
N LYS A 121 17.74 8.51 -10.85
CA LYS A 121 17.68 9.86 -11.42
C LYS A 121 18.71 10.74 -10.74
N SER A 122 19.10 11.85 -11.38
CA SER A 122 20.05 12.79 -10.78
C SER A 122 19.62 13.26 -9.39
N ALA A 123 18.31 13.38 -9.14
CA ALA A 123 17.75 13.80 -7.85
C ALA A 123 17.88 12.77 -6.71
N ASN A 124 17.98 11.45 -7.00
CA ASN A 124 18.02 10.40 -5.97
C ASN A 124 19.38 9.68 -5.90
N THR A 125 20.20 9.78 -6.94
CA THR A 125 21.48 9.06 -7.04
C THR A 125 22.42 9.40 -5.89
N GLU A 126 22.62 10.70 -5.60
CA GLU A 126 23.51 11.13 -4.51
C GLU A 126 23.04 10.59 -3.15
N THR A 127 21.75 10.67 -2.88
CA THR A 127 21.14 10.17 -1.64
C THR A 127 21.36 8.67 -1.48
N PHE A 128 21.13 7.89 -2.53
CA PHE A 128 21.25 6.43 -2.46
C PHE A 128 22.70 5.97 -2.35
N VAL A 129 23.63 6.67 -3.01
CA VAL A 129 25.08 6.41 -2.86
C VAL A 129 25.54 6.74 -1.44
N LYS A 130 25.14 7.89 -0.87
CA LYS A 130 25.48 8.26 0.51
C LYS A 130 24.95 7.26 1.53
N LYS A 131 23.75 6.73 1.29
CA LYS A 131 23.14 5.65 2.09
C LYS A 131 23.78 4.28 1.86
N ARG A 132 24.80 4.18 1.00
CA ARG A 132 25.48 2.93 0.60
C ARG A 132 24.48 1.86 0.17
N LEU A 133 23.50 2.28 -0.62
CA LEU A 133 22.45 1.35 -1.05
C LEU A 133 22.93 0.33 -2.09
N PHE A 134 24.10 0.60 -2.68
CA PHE A 134 24.75 -0.21 -3.70
C PHE A 134 26.20 -0.46 -3.26
N GLY A 135 26.67 -1.70 -3.35
CA GLY A 135 28.03 -2.10 -2.98
C GLY A 135 28.09 -3.50 -2.37
N ALA A 136 29.26 -4.13 -2.44
CA ALA A 136 29.49 -5.53 -2.04
C ALA A 136 29.57 -5.77 -0.52
N ASP A 137 29.49 -4.72 0.30
CA ASP A 137 29.58 -4.78 1.77
C ASP A 137 28.21 -4.87 2.47
N ARG A 138 27.17 -5.37 1.78
CA ARG A 138 25.83 -5.52 2.36
C ARG A 138 25.30 -6.94 2.32
#